data_AF-A0AAN8WZ52-F1
#
_entry.id   AF-A0AAN8WZ52-F1
#
_cell.length_a   1.000
_cell.length_b   1.000
_cell.length_c   1.000
_cell.angle_alpha   90.00
_cell.angle_beta   90.00
_cell.angle_gamma   90.00
#
_symmetry.space_group_name_H-M   'P 1'
#
loop_
_entity.id
_entity.type
_entity.pdbx_description
1 polymer ?
#
loop_
_entity_poly.entity_id
_entity_poly.type
_entity_poly.pdbx_seq_one_letter_code
_entity_poly.pdbx_strand_id
1 'polypeptide(L)' 'MSGDGNPKRFCPSPTGSGEWHCIEDVELCDGISQCPNQEDESPTHCLFYNAMKTHLDEITKFIVFKNLS' A
#
# COMPACT_ATOMS: atom_id res chain seq x y z
N MET A 1 -10.88 0.25 12.02
CA MET A 1 -9.62 0.47 12.74
C MET A 1 -9.23 -0.87 13.38
N SER A 2 -8.53 -1.75 12.66
CA SER A 2 -8.14 -3.05 13.24
C SER A 2 -6.73 -2.97 13.81
N GLY A 3 -6.64 -3.18 15.12
CA GLY A 3 -5.62 -3.96 15.82
C GLY A 3 -4.17 -3.49 15.81
N ASP A 4 -3.51 -3.51 14.66
CA ASP A 4 -2.06 -3.78 14.60
C ASP A 4 -1.21 -2.56 14.27
N GLY A 5 -1.82 -1.37 14.17
CA GLY A 5 -1.13 -0.10 13.93
C GLY A 5 -0.61 0.10 12.51
N ASN A 6 -0.68 -0.91 11.65
CA ASN A 6 -0.32 -0.78 10.24
C ASN A 6 -1.41 -0.01 9.47
N PRO A 7 -1.03 0.93 8.59
CA PRO A 7 -1.99 1.64 7.75
C PRO A 7 -2.62 0.66 6.77
N LYS A 8 -3.96 0.60 6.77
CA LYS A 8 -4.73 -0.19 5.80
C LYS A 8 -5.10 0.60 4.56
N ARG A 9 -5.20 -0.10 3.45
CA ARG A 9 -5.53 0.43 2.12
C ARG A 9 -6.82 -0.24 1.64
N PHE A 10 -7.69 0.56 1.05
CA PHE A 10 -9.01 0.10 0.63
C PHE A 10 -8.96 -0.42 -0.80
N CYS A 11 -9.57 -1.59 -1.04
CA CYS A 11 -9.75 -2.10 -2.40
C CYS A 11 -10.79 -1.27 -3.15
N PRO A 12 -10.50 -0.74 -4.35
CA PRO A 12 -11.40 0.13 -5.10
C PRO A 12 -12.74 -0.48 -5.51
N SER A 13 -12.86 -1.82 -5.49
CA SER A 13 -14.11 -2.53 -5.76
C SER A 13 -14.52 -3.42 -4.59
N PRO A 14 -15.83 -3.63 -4.39
CA PRO A 14 -16.30 -4.61 -3.44
C PRO A 14 -16.07 -6.03 -3.97
N THR A 15 -16.11 -7.00 -3.06
CA THR A 15 -16.17 -8.43 -3.37
C THR A 15 -17.47 -8.78 -4.12
N GLY A 16 -17.56 -10.01 -4.66
CA GLY A 16 -18.77 -10.49 -5.34
C GLY A 16 -20.05 -10.51 -4.48
N SER A 17 -19.92 -10.52 -3.15
CA SER A 17 -21.04 -10.41 -2.20
C SER A 17 -21.39 -8.96 -1.83
N GLY A 18 -20.64 -7.98 -2.33
CA GLY A 18 -20.83 -6.55 -2.03
C GLY A 18 -20.07 -6.07 -0.79
N GLU A 19 -19.27 -6.93 -0.15
CA GLU A 19 -18.44 -6.53 1.01
C GLU A 19 -17.21 -5.75 0.55
N TRP A 20 -16.87 -4.68 1.27
CA TRP A 20 -15.67 -3.89 1.02
C TRP A 20 -14.48 -4.42 1.82
N HIS A 21 -13.37 -4.64 1.13
CA HIS A 21 -12.15 -5.21 1.69
C HIS A 21 -11.04 -4.16 1.84
N CYS A 22 -10.23 -4.29 2.89
CA CYS A 22 -9.03 -3.49 3.08
C CYS A 22 -7.83 -4.41 3.32
N ILE A 23 -6.71 -4.07 2.70
CA ILE A 23 -5.44 -4.77 2.76
C ILE A 23 -4.43 -3.98 3.60
N GLU A 24 -3.36 -4.61 4.05
CA GLU A 24 -2.23 -3.94 4.68
C GLU A 24 -1.39 -3.18 3.64
N ASP A 25 -0.69 -2.12 4.03
CA ASP A 25 0.19 -1.38 3.11
C ASP A 25 1.31 -2.24 2.50
N VAL A 26 1.76 -3.28 3.22
CA VAL A 26 2.78 -4.21 2.75
C VAL A 26 2.30 -5.16 1.65
N GLU A 27 0.98 -5.26 1.48
CA GLU A 27 0.33 -6.12 0.48
C GLU A 27 0.10 -5.36 -0.85
N LEU A 28 0.43 -4.06 -0.93
CA LEU A 28 0.36 -3.33 -2.19
C LEU A 28 1.57 -3.64 -3.09
N CYS A 29 1.31 -4.07 -4.31
CA CYS A 29 2.33 -4.29 -5.35
C CYS A 29 3.38 -5.34 -4.93
N ASP A 30 2.93 -6.40 -4.25
CA ASP A 30 3.77 -7.51 -3.77
C ASP A 30 3.78 -8.72 -4.73
N GLY A 31 2.99 -8.64 -5.81
CA GLY A 31 2.86 -9.69 -6.83
C GLY A 31 1.87 -10.80 -6.48
N ILE A 32 1.20 -10.70 -5.34
CA ILE A 32 0.03 -11.50 -4.96
C ILE A 32 -1.18 -10.59 -5.14
N SER A 33 -2.36 -11.14 -5.42
CA SER A 33 -3.58 -10.34 -5.46
C SER A 33 -4.43 -10.58 -4.22
N GLN A 34 -4.83 -9.48 -3.60
CA GLN A 34 -5.58 -9.41 -2.36
C GLN A 34 -6.90 -8.69 -2.63
N CYS A 35 -6.92 -7.71 -3.54
CA CYS A 35 -8.14 -7.04 -3.97
C CYS A 35 -8.96 -7.85 -4.99
N PRO A 36 -10.31 -7.73 -4.99
CA PRO A 36 -11.19 -8.58 -5.78
C PRO A 36 -10.94 -8.61 -7.29
N ASN A 37 -10.45 -7.50 -7.87
CA ASN A 37 -10.10 -7.41 -9.29
C ASN A 37 -8.61 -7.11 -9.51
N GLN A 38 -7.75 -7.52 -8.57
CA GLN A 38 -6.29 -7.32 -8.68
C GLN A 38 -5.90 -5.83 -8.78
N GLU A 39 -6.70 -4.93 -8.21
CA GLU A 39 -6.48 -3.48 -8.31
C GLU A 39 -5.20 -3.01 -7.62
N ASP A 40 -4.82 -3.73 -6.57
CA ASP A 40 -3.56 -3.63 -5.82
C ASP A 40 -2.33 -3.99 -6.65
N GLU A 41 -2.49 -4.84 -7.66
CA GLU A 41 -1.43 -5.28 -8.59
C GLU A 41 -1.54 -4.68 -10.00
N SER A 42 -2.40 -3.67 -10.17
CA SER A 42 -2.55 -2.96 -11.43
C SER A 42 -1.20 -2.36 -11.89
N PRO A 43 -0.69 -2.70 -13.09
CA PRO A 43 0.63 -2.23 -13.54
C PRO A 43 0.78 -0.70 -13.51
N THR A 44 -0.28 0.00 -13.91
CA THR A 44 -0.31 1.46 -13.90
C THR A 44 -0.30 2.01 -12.48
N HIS A 45 -1.08 1.42 -11.56
CA HIS A 45 -1.11 1.88 -10.16
C HIS A 45 0.22 1.60 -9.46
N CYS A 46 0.80 0.41 -9.67
CA CYS A 46 2.08 0.04 -9.10
C CYS A 46 3.24 0.90 -9.61
N LEU A 47 3.22 1.32 -10.87
CA LEU A 47 4.22 2.28 -11.37
C LEU A 47 4.24 3.57 -10.54
N PHE A 48 3.06 4.16 -10.28
CA PHE A 48 2.97 5.39 -9.50
C PHE A 48 3.27 5.16 -8.02
N TYR A 49 2.73 4.09 -7.43
CA TYR A 49 2.99 3.74 -6.03
C TYR A 49 4.48 3.54 -5.77
N ASN A 50 5.17 2.75 -6.60
CA ASN A 50 6.59 2.47 -6.45
C ASN A 50 7.46 3.72 -6.62
N ALA A 51 7.13 4.59 -7.59
CA ALA A 51 7.82 5.86 -7.77
C ALA A 51 7.68 6.77 -6.54
N MET A 52 6.46 6.89 -5.99
CA MET A 52 6.20 7.66 -4.78
C MET A 52 6.89 7.06 -3.55
N LYS A 53 6.78 5.75 -3.34
CA LYS A 53 7.38 5.02 -2.21
C LYS A 53 8.90 5.22 -2.20
N THR A 54 9.55 5.06 -3.35
CA THR A 54 11.00 5.27 -3.49
C THR A 54 11.41 6.68 -3.04
N HIS A 55 10.68 7.72 -3.47
CA HIS A 55 10.99 9.10 -3.06
C HIS A 55 10.73 9.37 -1.57
N LEU A 56 9.65 8.82 -1.02
CA LEU A 56 9.34 8.95 0.41
C LEU A 56 10.35 8.22 1.29
N ASP A 57 10.84 7.07 0.86
CA ASP A 57 11.87 6.30 1.58
C ASP A 57 13.19 7.09 1.67
N GLU A 58 13.61 7.73 0.58
CA GLU A 58 14.80 8.59 0.58
C GLU A 58 14.66 9.80 1.51
N ILE A 59 13.51 10.46 1.50
CA ILE A 59 13.21 11.57 2.42
C ILE A 59 13.23 11.08 3.86
N THR A 60 12.62 9.92 4.12
CA THR A 60 12.53 9.34 5.47
C THR A 60 13.90 8.99 6.01
N LYS A 61 14.78 8.40 5.18
CA LYS A 61 16.19 8.14 5.56
C LYS A 61 16.89 9.42 6.00
N PHE A 62 16.71 10.52 5.26
CA PHE A 62 17.32 11.81 5.62
C PHE A 62 16.79 12.36 6.95
N ILE A 63 15.46 12.32 7.15
CA ILE A 63 14.82 12.80 8.39
C ILE A 63 15.30 11.95 9.58
N VAL A 64 15.26 10.63 9.47
CA VAL A 64 15.68 9.73 10.54
C VAL A 64 17.16 9.93 10.86
N PHE A 65 18.03 10.02 9.86
CA PHE A 65 19.46 10.30 10.06
C PHE A 65 19.70 11.61 10.81
N LYS A 66 18.96 12.67 10.48
CA LYS A 66 19.03 13.97 11.17
C LYS A 66 18.54 13.93 12.63
N ASN A 67 17.64 13.01 12.98
CA ASN A 67 17.15 12.86 14.35
C ASN A 67 18.06 11.98 15.23
N LEU A 68 19.01 11.26 14.62
CA LEU A 68 19.95 10.37 15.32
C LEU A 68 21.37 10.95 15.43
N SER A 69 21.63 12.11 14.81
CA SER A 69 22.91 12.85 14.87
C SER A 69 22.77 14.13 15.68
#